data_AF-A0CCF3-F1
#
_entry.id   AF-A0CCF3-F1
#
_cell.length_a   1.000
_cell.length_b   1.000
_cell.length_c   1.000
_cell.angle_alpha   90.00
_cell.angle_beta   90.00
_cell.angle_gamma   90.00
#
_symmetry.space_group_name_H-M   'P 1'
#
loop_
_entity.id
_entity.type
_entity.pdbx_description
1 polymer ?
#
loop_
_entity_poly.entity_id
_entity_poly.type
_entity_poly.pdbx_seq_one_letter_code
_entity_poly.pdbx_strand_id
1 'polypeptide(L)'
;MIIFTLFTIIQSQIAQLSLNGEGLKEQLLQMIDENQLDCQTIQLLITRGFGQQILDLITTDSIILESHLQCAKQSIQNDLLQLESLKKRFTNHENHVLIKPIILWAQSRANILIKVKFAHRIDAPAYISVKNHQIQYLNQNLQISAESDQNNILTKFYLEIPLLNQVDKTIGWQVESVGTMVLNITKIESKLWLHLSKNKNDKFQIWWDLKEQIGKDMEDFSKMLDNQEDHLKNKKKQQKKSDSSQQSSPIKTNIFVAFFLKFKQWLNKWF
;
A
#
# COMPACT_ATOMS: atom_id res chain seq x y z
N MET A 1 29.53 -14.54 -37.87
CA MET A 1 30.65 -13.58 -37.74
C MET A 1 30.56 -12.39 -38.68
N ILE A 2 30.03 -12.53 -39.90
CA ILE A 2 29.97 -11.45 -40.92
C ILE A 2 28.94 -10.33 -40.59
N ILE A 3 27.89 -10.63 -39.81
CA ILE A 3 26.85 -9.64 -39.44
C ILE A 3 27.35 -8.67 -38.34
N PHE A 4 28.19 -9.15 -37.43
CA PHE A 4 28.80 -8.31 -36.39
C PHE A 4 29.84 -7.33 -36.95
N THR A 5 30.53 -7.71 -38.03
CA THR A 5 31.49 -6.84 -38.73
C THR A 5 30.80 -5.76 -39.54
N LEU A 6 29.66 -6.05 -40.20
CA LEU A 6 28.86 -5.02 -40.89
C LEU A 6 28.26 -3.99 -39.92
N PHE A 7 27.76 -4.44 -38.76
CA PHE A 7 27.21 -3.55 -37.75
C PHE A 7 28.27 -2.63 -37.12
N THR A 8 29.50 -3.12 -36.92
CA THR A 8 30.61 -2.29 -36.42
C THR A 8 31.18 -1.35 -37.47
N ILE A 9 31.15 -1.72 -38.76
CA ILE A 9 31.57 -0.85 -39.87
C ILE A 9 30.57 0.31 -40.04
N ILE A 10 29.26 0.04 -39.97
CA ILE A 10 28.23 1.08 -40.04
C ILE A 10 28.34 2.03 -38.83
N GLN A 11 28.53 1.51 -37.61
CA GLN A 11 28.77 2.33 -36.42
C GLN A 11 30.07 3.15 -36.51
N SER A 12 31.11 2.61 -37.16
CA SER A 12 32.39 3.30 -37.39
C SER A 12 32.29 4.39 -38.46
N GLN A 13 31.55 4.16 -39.55
CA GLN A 13 31.33 5.17 -40.60
C GLN A 13 30.46 6.31 -40.08
N ILE A 14 29.46 6.00 -39.26
CA ILE A 14 28.56 6.98 -38.64
C ILE A 14 29.23 7.76 -37.50
N ALA A 15 30.28 7.21 -36.86
CA ALA A 15 31.12 7.93 -35.91
C ALA A 15 32.07 8.94 -36.57
N GLN A 16 32.29 8.83 -37.89
CA GLN A 16 33.10 9.74 -38.69
C GLN A 16 32.30 10.86 -39.37
N LEU A 17 30.98 10.95 -39.12
CA LEU A 17 30.18 12.10 -39.56
C LEU A 17 30.75 13.38 -38.92
N SER A 18 31.42 14.17 -39.75
CA SER A 18 32.05 15.43 -39.38
C SER A 18 31.00 16.41 -38.85
N LEU A 19 31.31 17.05 -37.71
CA LEU A 19 30.43 17.92 -36.93
C LEU A 19 30.09 19.28 -37.60
N ASN A 20 30.24 19.39 -38.92
CA ASN A 20 29.92 20.61 -39.68
C ASN A 20 28.73 20.34 -40.62
N GLY A 21 27.68 21.15 -40.50
CA GLY A 21 26.36 20.90 -41.11
C GLY A 21 26.33 20.73 -42.63
N GLU A 22 27.31 21.25 -43.37
CA GLU A 22 27.41 21.07 -44.83
C GLU A 22 27.92 19.67 -45.22
N GLY A 23 28.93 19.15 -44.51
CA GLY A 23 29.48 17.81 -44.78
C GLY A 23 28.51 16.69 -44.44
N LEU A 24 27.66 16.90 -43.42
CA LEU A 24 26.61 15.95 -43.04
C LEU A 24 25.51 15.86 -44.10
N LYS A 25 25.18 16.98 -44.77
CA LYS A 25 24.19 17.00 -45.86
C LYS A 25 24.65 16.18 -47.07
N GLU A 26 25.90 16.35 -47.49
CA GLU A 26 26.48 15.60 -48.62
C GLU A 26 26.58 14.10 -48.31
N GLN A 27 26.96 13.74 -47.08
CA GLN A 27 27.01 12.36 -46.62
C GLN A 27 25.60 11.74 -46.54
N LEU A 28 24.59 12.48 -46.12
CA LEU A 28 23.21 12.01 -46.12
C LEU A 28 22.67 11.80 -47.53
N LEU A 29 22.95 12.71 -48.47
CA LEU A 29 22.58 12.55 -49.89
C LEU A 29 23.22 11.30 -50.51
N GLN A 30 24.50 11.04 -50.22
CA GLN A 30 25.17 9.82 -50.67
C GLN A 30 24.52 8.55 -50.06
N MET A 31 24.13 8.59 -48.78
CA MET A 31 23.43 7.46 -48.14
C MET A 31 22.00 7.24 -48.68
N ILE A 32 21.33 8.29 -49.15
CA ILE A 32 20.04 8.22 -49.85
C ILE A 32 20.24 7.54 -51.21
N ASP A 33 21.24 7.98 -51.98
CA ASP A 33 21.55 7.42 -53.30
C ASP A 33 21.95 5.94 -53.23
N GLU A 34 22.63 5.54 -52.14
CA GLU A 34 23.00 4.15 -51.86
C GLU A 34 21.87 3.33 -51.18
N ASN A 35 20.72 3.94 -50.90
CA ASN A 35 19.54 3.32 -50.26
C ASN A 35 19.83 2.67 -48.89
N GLN A 36 20.75 3.25 -48.13
CA GLN A 36 21.22 2.74 -46.82
C GLN A 36 20.52 3.38 -45.63
N LEU A 37 19.54 4.25 -45.85
CA LEU A 37 18.78 4.92 -44.79
C LEU A 37 17.72 4.01 -44.20
N ASP A 38 18.12 3.25 -43.19
CA ASP A 38 17.20 2.47 -42.37
C ASP A 38 16.61 3.29 -41.21
N CYS A 39 15.58 2.74 -40.57
CA CYS A 39 14.89 3.39 -39.45
C CYS A 39 15.83 3.67 -38.26
N GLN A 40 16.86 2.82 -38.07
CA GLN A 40 17.82 2.96 -36.97
C GLN A 40 18.76 4.16 -37.19
N THR A 41 19.21 4.37 -38.43
CA THR A 41 20.07 5.49 -38.80
C THR A 41 19.33 6.82 -38.64
N ILE A 42 18.07 6.90 -39.09
CA ILE A 42 17.23 8.09 -38.91
C ILE A 42 17.00 8.38 -37.43
N GLN A 43 16.66 7.36 -36.63
CA GLN A 43 16.48 7.52 -35.18
C GLN A 43 17.75 8.05 -34.50
N LEU A 44 18.92 7.53 -34.87
CA LEU A 44 20.21 7.96 -34.31
C LEU A 44 20.53 9.42 -34.66
N LEU A 45 20.28 9.84 -35.90
CA LEU A 45 20.52 11.22 -36.34
C LEU A 45 19.58 12.21 -35.64
N ILE A 46 18.32 11.83 -35.44
CA ILE A 46 17.37 12.64 -34.65
C ILE A 46 17.84 12.75 -33.20
N THR A 47 18.27 11.64 -32.58
CA THR A 47 18.79 11.63 -31.20
C THR A 47 20.05 12.50 -31.04
N ARG A 48 20.86 12.64 -32.10
CA ARG A 48 22.06 13.51 -32.11
C ARG A 48 21.77 14.98 -32.41
N GLY A 49 20.51 15.36 -32.65
CA GLY A 49 20.09 16.75 -32.84
C GLY A 49 20.06 17.23 -34.30
N PHE A 50 20.22 16.34 -35.28
CA PHE A 50 20.22 16.68 -36.70
C PHE A 50 18.83 16.61 -37.37
N GLY A 51 17.75 16.53 -36.58
CA GLY A 51 16.39 16.34 -37.09
C GLY A 51 15.92 17.43 -38.07
N GLN A 52 16.36 18.68 -37.89
CA GLN A 52 15.98 19.79 -38.77
C GLN A 52 16.62 19.69 -40.16
N GLN A 53 17.87 19.22 -40.22
CA GLN A 53 18.59 19.02 -41.49
C GLN A 53 17.99 17.86 -42.29
N ILE A 54 17.50 16.83 -41.59
CA ILE A 54 16.76 15.72 -42.22
C ILE A 54 15.44 16.25 -42.81
N LEU A 55 14.70 17.10 -42.08
CA LEU A 55 13.46 17.71 -42.59
C LEU A 55 13.71 18.61 -43.80
N ASP A 56 14.79 19.38 -43.80
CA ASP A 56 15.18 20.22 -44.94
C ASP A 56 15.56 19.38 -46.17
N LEU A 57 16.19 18.22 -45.99
CA LEU A 57 16.47 17.26 -47.06
C LEU A 57 15.19 16.62 -47.62
N ILE A 58 14.25 16.20 -46.76
CA ILE A 58 12.98 15.56 -47.15
C ILE A 58 12.06 16.52 -47.93
N THR A 59 12.07 17.81 -47.57
CA THR A 59 11.25 18.81 -48.25
C THR A 59 11.80 19.20 -49.62
N THR A 60 13.09 18.97 -49.85
CA THR A 60 13.76 19.29 -51.12
C THR A 60 13.69 18.12 -52.11
N ASP A 61 13.92 16.89 -51.64
CA ASP A 61 13.94 15.68 -52.47
C ASP A 61 12.84 14.72 -52.03
N SER A 62 11.70 14.77 -52.71
CA SER A 62 10.50 13.96 -52.46
C SER A 62 10.73 12.45 -52.69
N ILE A 63 11.49 11.79 -51.82
CA ILE A 63 11.83 10.37 -51.93
C ILE A 63 11.55 9.65 -50.61
N ILE A 64 10.65 8.66 -50.68
CA ILE A 64 10.55 7.39 -49.92
C ILE A 64 11.21 7.37 -48.52
N LEU A 65 10.91 8.37 -47.67
CA LEU A 65 11.34 8.38 -46.26
C LEU A 65 10.18 8.30 -45.27
N GLU A 66 8.93 8.37 -45.75
CA GLU A 66 7.76 8.48 -44.89
C GLU A 66 7.56 7.26 -43.98
N SER A 67 7.80 6.04 -44.49
CA SER A 67 7.73 4.80 -43.69
C SER A 67 8.83 4.72 -42.62
N HIS A 68 10.05 5.13 -42.96
CA HIS A 68 11.19 5.11 -42.05
C HIS A 68 11.11 6.23 -41.01
N LEU A 69 10.59 7.41 -41.37
CA LEU A 69 10.28 8.50 -40.44
C LEU A 69 9.15 8.12 -39.49
N GLN A 70 8.11 7.47 -39.99
CA GLN A 70 7.01 7.00 -39.14
C GLN A 70 7.50 5.92 -38.16
N CYS A 71 8.40 5.04 -38.60
CA CYS A 71 9.08 4.08 -37.72
C CYS A 71 9.94 4.79 -36.66
N ALA A 72 10.77 5.76 -37.05
CA ALA A 72 11.60 6.52 -36.11
C ALA A 72 10.76 7.31 -35.11
N LYS A 73 9.67 7.95 -35.57
CA LYS A 73 8.69 8.64 -34.73
C LYS A 73 8.06 7.70 -33.71
N GLN A 74 7.60 6.53 -34.14
CA GLN A 74 7.01 5.53 -33.24
C GLN A 74 8.04 5.03 -32.21
N SER A 75 9.29 4.81 -32.62
CA SER A 75 10.35 4.40 -31.70
C SER A 75 10.64 5.46 -30.65
N ILE A 76 10.80 6.73 -31.06
CA ILE A 76 11.02 7.85 -30.13
C ILE A 76 9.83 8.01 -29.17
N GLN A 77 8.59 7.84 -29.65
CA GLN A 77 7.41 7.88 -28.80
C GLN A 77 7.41 6.73 -27.77
N ASN A 78 7.82 5.52 -28.18
CA ASN A 78 7.96 4.40 -27.25
C ASN A 78 9.06 4.66 -26.21
N ASP A 79 10.19 5.23 -26.62
CA ASP A 79 11.30 5.59 -25.73
C ASP A 79 10.87 6.67 -24.72
N LEU A 80 10.09 7.67 -25.16
CA LEU A 80 9.50 8.69 -24.28
C LEU A 80 8.53 8.08 -23.26
N LEU A 81 7.66 7.15 -23.68
CA LEU A 81 6.76 6.43 -22.77
C LEU A 81 7.54 5.59 -21.74
N GLN A 82 8.63 4.96 -22.16
CA GLN A 82 9.53 4.24 -21.24
C GLN A 82 10.18 5.20 -20.25
N LEU A 83 10.70 6.34 -20.70
CA LEU A 83 11.30 7.37 -19.84
C LEU A 83 10.29 7.96 -18.85
N GLU A 84 9.05 8.20 -19.27
CA GLU A 84 7.99 8.63 -18.36
C GLU A 84 7.66 7.57 -17.31
N SER A 85 7.65 6.29 -17.69
CA SER A 85 7.46 5.18 -16.76
C SER A 85 8.61 5.09 -15.75
N LEU A 86 9.85 5.30 -16.20
CA LEU A 86 11.05 5.33 -15.36
C LEU A 86 11.06 6.55 -14.43
N LYS A 87 10.70 7.73 -14.93
CA LYS A 87 10.56 8.95 -14.14
C LYS A 87 9.53 8.78 -13.04
N LYS A 88 8.36 8.20 -13.35
CA LYS A 88 7.33 7.87 -12.34
C LYS A 88 7.88 6.91 -11.28
N ARG A 89 8.62 5.88 -11.67
CA ARG A 89 9.27 4.95 -10.72
C ARG A 89 10.30 5.66 -9.83
N PHE A 90 11.13 6.53 -10.40
CA PHE A 90 12.11 7.31 -9.67
C PHE A 90 11.48 8.33 -8.71
N THR A 91 10.44 9.05 -9.13
CA THR A 91 9.73 9.99 -8.23
C THR A 91 8.93 9.26 -7.15
N ASN A 92 8.51 8.02 -7.41
CA ASN A 92 7.76 7.21 -6.44
C ASN A 92 8.66 6.41 -5.50
N HIS A 93 9.99 6.40 -5.68
CA HIS A 93 10.92 5.82 -4.72
C HIS A 93 10.84 6.50 -3.33
N GLU A 94 10.31 7.71 -3.24
CA GLU A 94 10.10 8.42 -1.97
C GLU A 94 8.67 8.26 -1.40
N ASN A 95 7.71 7.80 -2.20
CA ASN A 95 6.30 7.70 -1.81
C ASN A 95 5.91 6.27 -1.43
N HIS A 96 6.50 5.75 -0.36
CA HIS A 96 6.01 4.53 0.26
C HIS A 96 4.79 4.83 1.13
N VAL A 97 3.64 4.28 0.74
CA VAL A 97 2.42 4.39 1.56
C VAL A 97 2.35 3.18 2.47
N LEU A 98 2.47 3.41 3.78
CA LEU A 98 2.28 2.36 4.79
C LEU A 98 0.79 2.27 5.14
N ILE A 99 0.18 1.10 4.92
CA ILE A 99 -1.24 0.85 5.18
C ILE A 99 -1.38 -0.30 6.18
N LYS A 100 -2.25 -0.10 7.19
CA LYS A 100 -2.68 -1.18 8.06
C LYS A 100 -3.71 -2.04 7.32
N PRO A 101 -3.47 -3.34 7.04
CA PRO A 101 -4.45 -4.20 6.40
C PRO A 101 -5.67 -4.39 7.31
N ILE A 102 -6.81 -4.70 6.68
CA ILE A 102 -8.06 -5.00 7.39
C ILE A 102 -8.03 -6.46 7.85
N ILE A 103 -8.33 -6.68 9.12
CA ILE A 103 -8.38 -8.00 9.72
C ILE A 103 -9.80 -8.35 10.14
N LEU A 104 -10.22 -9.52 9.70
CA LEU A 104 -11.39 -10.21 10.22
C LEU A 104 -10.91 -11.50 10.89
N TRP A 105 -11.45 -11.84 12.05
CA TRP A 105 -11.04 -13.05 12.75
C TRP A 105 -12.23 -13.88 13.21
N ALA A 106 -12.06 -15.18 13.19
CA ALA A 106 -12.98 -16.17 13.75
C ALA A 106 -12.17 -17.22 14.50
N GLN A 107 -12.86 -18.08 15.25
CA GLN A 107 -12.18 -19.11 16.02
C GLN A 107 -13.06 -20.34 16.19
N SER A 108 -12.38 -21.46 16.37
CA SER A 108 -12.89 -22.65 17.04
C SER A 108 -12.19 -22.80 18.39
N ARG A 109 -12.51 -23.84 19.16
CA ARG A 109 -11.77 -24.14 20.40
C ARG A 109 -10.29 -24.44 20.12
N ALA A 110 -9.99 -25.11 19.01
CA ALA A 110 -8.64 -25.52 18.65
C ALA A 110 -7.88 -24.52 17.77
N ASN A 111 -8.56 -23.81 16.87
CA ASN A 111 -7.92 -22.99 15.85
C ASN A 111 -8.42 -21.54 15.84
N ILE A 112 -7.58 -20.63 15.35
CA ILE A 112 -7.92 -19.23 15.05
C ILE A 112 -7.77 -19.05 13.54
N LEU A 113 -8.81 -18.49 12.92
CA LEU A 113 -8.83 -18.16 11.51
C LEU A 113 -8.78 -16.64 11.38
N ILE A 114 -7.77 -16.14 10.66
CA ILE A 114 -7.57 -14.70 10.45
C ILE A 114 -7.61 -14.43 8.96
N LYS A 115 -8.59 -13.65 8.51
CA LYS A 115 -8.66 -13.13 7.15
C LYS A 115 -8.04 -11.75 7.09
N VAL A 116 -7.01 -11.64 6.29
CA VAL A 116 -6.30 -10.40 5.97
C VAL A 116 -6.79 -9.92 4.62
N LYS A 117 -7.41 -8.75 4.61
CA LYS A 117 -7.77 -8.04 3.39
C LYS A 117 -6.79 -6.88 3.21
N PHE A 118 -5.99 -6.94 2.15
CA PHE A 118 -5.03 -5.89 1.80
C PHE A 118 -5.78 -4.72 1.15
N ALA A 119 -6.37 -3.88 2.00
CA ALA A 119 -7.12 -2.70 1.64
C ALA A 119 -6.93 -1.61 2.70
N HIS A 120 -7.18 -0.35 2.31
CA HIS A 120 -7.09 0.80 3.21
C HIS A 120 -8.33 0.98 4.10
N ARG A 121 -9.47 0.40 3.69
CA ARG A 121 -10.75 0.41 4.38
C ARG A 121 -11.46 -0.92 4.20
N ILE A 122 -12.42 -1.21 5.08
CA ILE A 122 -13.18 -2.46 5.03
C ILE A 122 -14.09 -2.57 3.81
N ASP A 123 -14.74 -1.48 3.43
CA ASP A 123 -15.66 -1.37 2.30
C ASP A 123 -14.93 -1.22 0.95
N ALA A 124 -13.65 -0.86 0.98
CA ALA A 124 -12.84 -0.76 -0.23
C ALA A 124 -12.54 -2.14 -0.84
N PRO A 125 -12.39 -2.23 -2.18
CA PRO A 125 -11.87 -3.45 -2.80
C PRO A 125 -10.45 -3.76 -2.33
N ALA A 126 -10.07 -5.03 -2.37
CA ALA A 126 -8.71 -5.46 -2.07
C ALA A 126 -7.75 -5.10 -3.22
N TYR A 127 -6.47 -4.89 -2.90
CA TYR A 127 -5.42 -4.61 -3.88
C TYR A 127 -5.15 -5.85 -4.72
N ILE A 128 -4.96 -5.67 -6.04
CA ILE A 128 -4.89 -6.80 -6.96
C ILE A 128 -3.51 -7.47 -6.98
N SER A 129 -2.45 -6.67 -6.96
CA SER A 129 -1.08 -7.12 -7.22
C SER A 129 -0.24 -7.17 -5.93
N VAL A 130 -0.78 -7.81 -4.89
CA VAL A 130 -0.06 -7.99 -3.62
C VAL A 130 0.97 -9.12 -3.74
N LYS A 131 2.21 -8.81 -3.38
CA LYS A 131 3.40 -9.66 -3.46
C LYS A 131 4.13 -9.63 -2.10
N ASN A 132 5.17 -10.45 -1.98
CA ASN A 132 6.06 -10.48 -0.82
C ASN A 132 5.32 -10.69 0.52
N HIS A 133 4.37 -11.63 0.55
CA HIS A 133 3.69 -12.00 1.79
C HIS A 133 4.70 -12.59 2.78
N GLN A 134 4.83 -11.96 3.95
CA GLN A 134 5.63 -12.50 5.05
C GLN A 134 4.77 -12.55 6.29
N ILE A 135 4.78 -13.73 6.93
CA ILE A 135 4.12 -13.96 8.20
C ILE A 135 5.19 -14.45 9.15
N GLN A 136 5.35 -13.74 10.26
CA GLN A 136 6.28 -14.09 11.30
C GLN A 136 5.56 -14.14 12.63
N TYR A 137 5.86 -15.17 13.42
CA TYR A 137 5.36 -15.27 14.78
C TYR A 137 6.54 -15.35 15.73
N LEU A 138 6.74 -14.29 16.50
CA LEU A 138 7.86 -14.14 17.42
C LEU A 138 7.35 -13.56 18.74
N ASN A 139 7.73 -14.16 19.87
CA ASN A 139 7.44 -13.64 21.21
C ASN A 139 5.94 -13.31 21.46
N GLN A 140 5.03 -14.16 20.96
CA GLN A 140 3.58 -13.96 21.03
C GLN A 140 3.04 -12.80 20.16
N ASN A 141 3.87 -12.23 19.28
CA ASN A 141 3.45 -11.24 18.30
C ASN A 141 3.36 -11.88 16.92
N LEU A 142 2.20 -11.73 16.29
CA LEU A 142 1.98 -12.09 14.91
C LEU A 142 2.23 -10.87 14.03
N GLN A 143 3.24 -10.95 13.18
CA GLN A 143 3.60 -9.93 12.21
C GLN A 143 3.18 -10.37 10.81
N ILE A 144 2.50 -9.49 10.11
CA ILE A 144 2.00 -9.71 8.75
C ILE A 144 2.48 -8.54 7.92
N SER A 145 3.25 -8.82 6.88
CA SER A 145 3.66 -7.83 5.88
C SER A 145 3.39 -8.31 4.47
N ALA A 146 3.12 -7.35 3.59
CA ALA A 146 3.00 -7.56 2.16
C ALA A 146 3.27 -6.26 1.41
N GLU A 147 3.54 -6.34 0.12
CA GLU A 147 3.83 -5.17 -0.72
C GLU A 147 2.98 -5.21 -1.97
N SER A 148 2.47 -4.06 -2.42
CA SER A 148 1.74 -3.94 -3.67
C SER A 148 2.31 -2.78 -4.48
N ASP A 149 2.51 -3.02 -5.77
CA ASP A 149 2.80 -1.97 -6.74
C ASP A 149 1.56 -1.77 -7.60
N GLN A 150 0.78 -0.73 -7.27
CA GLN A 150 -0.43 -0.37 -8.00
C GLN A 150 -0.32 1.09 -8.43
N ASN A 151 -0.56 1.36 -9.72
CA ASN A 151 -0.45 2.69 -10.31
C ASN A 151 0.93 3.35 -10.09
N ASN A 152 2.00 2.56 -10.11
CA ASN A 152 3.38 2.94 -9.80
C ASN A 152 3.62 3.40 -8.35
N ILE A 153 2.67 3.23 -7.43
CA ILE A 153 2.83 3.58 -6.01
C ILE A 153 3.13 2.30 -5.24
N LEU A 154 4.32 2.24 -4.61
CA LEU A 154 4.66 1.13 -3.73
C LEU A 154 3.96 1.29 -2.39
N THR A 155 2.94 0.46 -2.19
CA THR A 155 2.15 0.39 -0.96
C THR A 155 2.66 -0.77 -0.12
N LYS A 156 3.09 -0.50 1.11
CA LYS A 156 3.49 -1.52 2.07
C LYS A 156 2.37 -1.76 3.06
N PHE A 157 1.97 -3.01 3.23
CA PHE A 157 1.05 -3.44 4.26
C PHE A 157 1.86 -3.98 5.42
N TYR A 158 1.59 -3.48 6.63
CA TYR A 158 2.21 -3.98 7.85
C TYR A 158 1.21 -3.99 8.99
N LEU A 159 1.18 -5.11 9.72
CA LEU A 159 0.42 -5.25 10.95
C LEU A 159 1.16 -6.14 11.92
N GLU A 160 1.22 -5.69 13.17
CA GLU A 160 1.66 -6.48 14.30
C GLU A 160 0.52 -6.64 15.30
N ILE A 161 0.24 -7.89 15.68
CA ILE A 161 -0.82 -8.25 16.61
C ILE A 161 -0.20 -9.00 17.79
N PRO A 162 -0.19 -8.44 19.01
CA PRO A 162 0.20 -9.18 20.20
C PRO A 162 -0.94 -10.13 20.60
N LEU A 163 -0.81 -11.42 20.26
CA LEU A 163 -1.85 -12.43 20.48
C LEU A 163 -2.13 -12.64 21.97
N LEU A 164 -3.40 -12.87 22.32
CA LEU A 164 -3.86 -13.04 23.70
C LEU A 164 -3.06 -14.12 24.45
N ASN A 165 -3.02 -15.32 23.87
CA ASN A 165 -2.32 -16.48 24.43
C ASN A 165 -1.29 -17.03 23.44
N GLN A 166 -0.44 -17.95 23.91
CA GLN A 166 0.51 -18.65 23.06
C GLN A 166 -0.23 -19.56 22.07
N VAL A 167 0.26 -19.56 20.83
CA VAL A 167 -0.16 -20.45 19.75
C VAL A 167 1.00 -21.33 19.34
N ASP A 168 0.68 -22.41 18.63
CA ASP A 168 1.70 -23.25 18.04
C ASP A 168 2.54 -22.45 17.03
N LYS A 169 3.82 -22.83 16.88
CA LYS A 169 4.74 -22.16 15.96
C LYS A 169 4.37 -22.43 14.50
N THR A 170 3.62 -23.51 14.23
CA THR A 170 3.16 -23.81 12.88
C THR A 170 1.92 -22.96 12.53
N ILE A 171 2.14 -21.93 11.71
CA ILE A 171 1.06 -21.08 11.18
C ILE A 171 0.87 -21.42 9.71
N GLY A 172 -0.26 -22.03 9.39
CA GLY A 172 -0.67 -22.25 8.01
C GLY A 172 -1.24 -20.96 7.44
N TRP A 173 -0.91 -20.64 6.20
CA TRP A 173 -1.52 -19.51 5.50
C TRP A 173 -1.69 -19.82 4.02
N GLN A 174 -2.73 -19.22 3.44
CA GLN A 174 -3.05 -19.38 2.03
C GLN A 174 -3.64 -18.08 1.48
N VAL A 175 -3.36 -17.80 0.21
CA VAL A 175 -4.00 -16.72 -0.53
C VAL A 175 -5.28 -17.28 -1.13
N GLU A 176 -6.45 -16.81 -0.68
CA GLU A 176 -7.75 -17.30 -1.18
C GLU A 176 -8.13 -16.63 -2.50
N SER A 177 -7.95 -15.32 -2.58
CA SER A 177 -8.40 -14.50 -3.70
C SER A 177 -7.50 -13.28 -3.84
N VAL A 178 -7.77 -12.50 -4.87
CA VAL A 178 -7.06 -11.28 -5.21
C VAL A 178 -7.04 -10.32 -4.01
N GLY A 179 -5.84 -10.09 -3.45
CA GLY A 179 -5.64 -9.19 -2.30
C GLY A 179 -6.17 -9.69 -0.95
N THR A 180 -6.50 -10.98 -0.82
CA THR A 180 -7.00 -11.55 0.43
C THR A 180 -6.23 -12.81 0.81
N MET A 181 -5.84 -12.89 2.07
CA MET A 181 -5.10 -14.01 2.64
C MET A 181 -5.80 -14.52 3.89
N VAL A 182 -5.76 -15.84 4.11
CA VAL A 182 -6.30 -16.47 5.31
C VAL A 182 -5.17 -17.19 6.04
N LEU A 183 -5.04 -16.90 7.32
CA LEU A 183 -4.16 -17.61 8.24
C LEU A 183 -4.99 -18.56 9.08
N ASN A 184 -4.46 -19.76 9.28
CA ASN A 184 -4.94 -20.77 10.21
C ASN A 184 -3.87 -21.00 11.27
N ILE A 185 -4.22 -20.68 12.51
CA ILE A 185 -3.32 -20.72 13.67
C ILE A 185 -3.86 -21.72 14.66
N THR A 186 -3.08 -22.75 14.98
CA THR A 186 -3.43 -23.75 15.98
C THR A 186 -3.14 -23.22 17.38
N LYS A 187 -4.13 -23.29 18.27
CA LYS A 187 -3.98 -22.92 19.69
C LYS A 187 -3.29 -24.04 20.45
N ILE A 188 -2.46 -23.68 21.43
CA ILE A 188 -1.89 -24.65 22.38
C ILE A 188 -2.97 -25.14 23.35
N GLU A 189 -3.80 -24.20 23.85
CA GLU A 189 -4.91 -24.51 24.74
C GLU A 189 -6.23 -24.47 23.97
N SER A 190 -7.01 -25.55 24.07
CA SER A 190 -8.33 -25.65 23.43
C SER A 190 -9.37 -24.81 24.19
N LYS A 191 -9.32 -23.48 24.01
CA LYS A 191 -10.15 -22.50 24.72
C LYS A 191 -10.61 -21.38 23.78
N LEU A 192 -11.83 -20.89 24.00
CA LEU A 192 -12.35 -19.70 23.32
C LEU A 192 -11.70 -18.43 23.87
N TRP A 193 -11.25 -17.57 22.97
CA TRP A 193 -10.62 -16.30 23.28
C TRP A 193 -11.63 -15.17 23.19
N LEU A 194 -11.73 -14.30 24.19
CA LEU A 194 -12.65 -13.17 24.14
C LEU A 194 -12.19 -12.09 23.15
N HIS A 195 -10.88 -11.94 23.01
CA HIS A 195 -10.24 -10.99 22.11
C HIS A 195 -9.05 -11.66 21.42
N LEU A 196 -8.74 -11.24 20.20
CA LEU A 196 -7.57 -11.73 19.47
C LEU A 196 -6.26 -11.21 20.08
N SER A 197 -6.24 -9.93 20.46
CA SER A 197 -5.06 -9.24 20.99
C SER A 197 -5.11 -9.08 22.51
N LYS A 198 -3.93 -9.02 23.13
CA LYS A 198 -3.76 -8.64 24.54
C LYS A 198 -4.16 -7.18 24.79
N ASN A 199 -3.97 -6.33 23.78
CA ASN A 199 -4.28 -4.92 23.88
C ASN A 199 -5.78 -4.70 23.72
N LYS A 200 -6.44 -4.21 24.78
CA LYS A 200 -7.88 -3.93 24.78
C LYS A 200 -8.30 -2.84 23.78
N ASN A 201 -7.35 -2.03 23.32
CA ASN A 201 -7.60 -0.97 22.34
C ASN A 201 -7.71 -1.51 20.92
N ASP A 202 -7.15 -2.69 20.64
CA ASP A 202 -7.20 -3.30 19.33
C ASP A 202 -8.55 -4.00 19.13
N LYS A 203 -9.46 -3.30 18.47
CA LYS A 203 -10.76 -3.85 18.08
C LYS A 203 -10.65 -4.47 16.69
N PHE A 204 -10.48 -5.79 16.66
CA PHE A 204 -10.57 -6.57 15.43
C PHE A 204 -12.00 -7.01 15.17
N GLN A 205 -12.45 -6.91 13.93
CA GLN A 205 -13.81 -7.28 13.56
C GLN A 205 -13.95 -8.80 13.44
N ILE A 206 -15.08 -9.31 13.91
CA ILE A 206 -15.38 -10.73 13.88
C ILE A 206 -15.81 -11.12 12.46
N TRP A 207 -15.25 -12.21 11.96
CA TRP A 207 -15.61 -12.80 10.68
C TRP A 207 -16.84 -13.70 10.85
N TRP A 208 -18.03 -13.08 10.76
CA TRP A 208 -19.29 -13.78 11.00
C TRP A 208 -19.67 -14.81 9.93
N ASP A 209 -19.19 -14.66 8.69
CA ASP A 209 -19.52 -15.59 7.60
C ASP A 209 -19.03 -17.02 7.90
N LEU A 210 -17.95 -17.17 8.68
CA LEU A 210 -17.44 -18.47 9.13
C LEU A 210 -18.30 -19.15 10.19
N LYS A 211 -19.32 -18.46 10.72
CA LYS A 211 -20.22 -18.99 11.76
C LYS A 211 -20.90 -20.29 11.30
N GLU A 212 -21.33 -20.35 10.04
CA GLU A 212 -22.02 -21.53 9.50
C GLU A 212 -21.07 -22.74 9.36
N GLN A 213 -19.81 -22.49 9.02
CA GLN A 213 -18.80 -23.55 8.83
C GLN A 213 -18.23 -24.08 10.15
N ILE A 214 -17.99 -23.19 11.12
CA ILE A 214 -17.42 -23.55 12.43
C ILE A 214 -18.52 -24.05 13.40
N GLY A 215 -19.78 -23.67 13.17
CA GLY A 215 -20.93 -24.19 13.90
C GLY A 215 -20.95 -23.80 15.37
N LYS A 216 -21.03 -24.81 16.25
CA LYS A 216 -21.31 -24.66 17.70
C LYS A 216 -20.31 -23.77 18.44
N ASP A 217 -19.03 -23.80 18.07
CA ASP A 217 -17.99 -23.03 18.76
C ASP A 217 -18.16 -21.51 18.59
N MET A 218 -18.61 -21.07 17.42
CA MET A 218 -18.90 -19.65 17.16
C MET A 218 -20.20 -19.21 17.82
N GLU A 219 -21.16 -20.11 18.01
CA GLU A 219 -22.38 -19.85 18.76
C GLU A 219 -22.10 -19.71 20.26
N ASP A 220 -21.29 -20.60 20.83
CA ASP A 220 -20.78 -20.51 22.20
C ASP A 220 -19.99 -19.20 22.41
N PHE A 221 -19.15 -18.83 21.44
CA PHE A 221 -18.43 -17.56 21.47
C PHE A 221 -19.37 -16.35 21.45
N SER A 222 -20.44 -16.37 20.65
CA SER A 222 -21.46 -15.31 20.65
C SER A 222 -22.10 -15.16 22.03
N LYS A 223 -22.52 -16.27 22.66
CA LYS A 223 -23.10 -16.27 24.01
C LYS A 223 -22.12 -15.73 25.06
N MET A 224 -20.82 -16.03 24.92
CA MET A 224 -19.78 -15.49 25.80
C MET A 224 -19.63 -13.97 25.68
N LEU A 225 -19.76 -13.41 24.47
CA LEU A 225 -19.71 -11.96 24.24
C LEU A 225 -20.93 -11.26 24.85
N ASP A 226 -22.13 -11.80 24.64
CA ASP A 226 -23.38 -11.24 25.18
C ASP A 226 -23.35 -11.17 26.71
N ASN A 227 -22.92 -12.27 27.36
CA ASN A 227 -22.76 -12.33 28.81
C ASN A 227 -21.77 -11.28 29.35
N GLN A 228 -20.67 -11.04 28.63
CA GLN A 228 -19.71 -9.99 29.01
C GLN A 228 -20.32 -8.60 28.91
N GLU A 229 -21.05 -8.31 27.85
CA GLU A 229 -21.72 -7.01 27.71
C GLU A 229 -22.71 -6.77 28.84
N ASP A 230 -23.49 -7.78 29.21
CA ASP A 230 -24.47 -7.68 30.28
C ASP A 230 -23.80 -7.45 31.64
N HIS A 231 -22.69 -8.13 31.93
CA HIS A 231 -21.90 -7.87 33.12
C HIS A 231 -21.34 -6.43 33.15
N LEU A 232 -20.87 -5.91 32.01
CA LEU A 232 -20.37 -4.54 31.90
C LEU A 232 -21.49 -3.50 32.07
N LYS A 233 -22.67 -3.75 31.47
CA LYS A 233 -23.87 -2.89 31.61
C LYS A 233 -24.34 -2.88 33.08
N ASN A 234 -24.34 -4.03 33.75
CA ASN A 234 -24.75 -4.13 35.15
C ASN A 234 -23.76 -3.44 36.11
N LYS A 235 -22.44 -3.57 35.90
CA LYS A 235 -21.44 -2.83 36.68
C LYS A 235 -21.57 -1.32 36.52
N LYS A 236 -21.79 -0.82 35.30
CA LYS A 236 -22.02 0.62 35.06
C LYS A 236 -23.31 1.13 35.73
N LYS A 237 -24.37 0.33 35.77
CA LYS A 237 -25.61 0.66 36.50
C LYS A 237 -25.39 0.69 38.02
N GLN A 238 -24.60 -0.23 38.56
CA GLN A 238 -24.26 -0.25 40.00
C GLN A 238 -23.38 0.93 40.40
N GLN A 239 -22.37 1.30 39.60
CA GLN A 239 -21.54 2.49 39.84
C GLN A 239 -22.34 3.80 39.75
N LYS A 240 -23.24 3.93 38.77
CA LYS A 240 -24.15 5.09 38.71
C LYS A 240 -25.10 5.17 39.91
N LYS A 241 -25.56 4.02 40.43
CA LYS A 241 -26.37 3.97 41.65
C LYS A 241 -25.57 4.37 42.89
N SER A 242 -24.34 3.86 43.06
CA SER A 242 -23.47 4.22 44.19
C SER A 242 -23.10 5.71 44.19
N ASP A 243 -22.81 6.29 43.02
CA ASP A 243 -22.48 7.71 42.87
C ASP A 243 -23.72 8.59 43.12
N SER A 244 -24.92 8.13 42.74
CA SER A 244 -26.18 8.83 43.06
C SER A 244 -26.59 8.74 44.55
N SER A 245 -26.17 7.69 45.26
CA SER A 245 -26.46 7.51 46.70
C SER A 245 -25.47 8.21 47.64
N GLN A 246 -24.41 8.84 47.13
CA GLN A 246 -23.56 9.78 47.91
C GLN A 246 -24.03 11.24 47.84
N GLN A 247 -25.17 11.53 47.19
CA GLN A 247 -25.81 12.85 47.15
C GLN A 247 -27.17 12.91 47.87
N SER A 248 -27.44 11.99 48.80
CA SER A 248 -28.63 12.09 49.66
C SER A 248 -28.39 11.62 51.08
N SER A 249 -27.69 12.45 51.87
CA SER A 249 -28.08 12.69 53.26
C SER A 249 -27.83 14.17 53.61
N PRO A 250 -28.81 14.87 54.21
CA PRO A 250 -28.66 16.26 54.62
C PRO A 250 -27.97 16.27 55.98
N ILE A 251 -26.85 16.98 56.15
CA ILE A 251 -26.43 17.59 57.43
C ILE A 251 -25.23 18.53 57.19
N LYS A 252 -25.46 19.80 57.56
CA LYS A 252 -24.52 20.88 57.93
C LYS A 252 -23.74 21.60 56.82
N THR A 253 -24.47 22.53 56.20
CA THR A 253 -24.10 23.95 56.13
C THR A 253 -23.00 24.35 57.12
N ASN A 254 -21.77 24.56 56.63
CA ASN A 254 -20.81 25.44 57.29
C ASN A 254 -19.67 25.93 56.39
N ILE A 255 -19.41 25.28 55.25
CA ILE A 255 -18.31 25.70 54.36
C ILE A 255 -18.73 26.86 53.45
N PHE A 256 -19.95 26.84 52.89
CA PHE A 256 -20.42 27.91 52.01
C PHE A 256 -20.66 29.23 52.76
N VAL A 257 -21.17 29.18 54.00
CA VAL A 257 -21.34 30.39 54.83
C VAL A 257 -19.98 30.95 55.26
N ALA A 258 -19.01 30.10 55.62
CA ALA A 258 -17.65 30.54 55.94
C ALA A 258 -16.92 31.14 54.72
N PHE A 259 -17.15 30.57 53.53
CA PHE A 259 -16.60 31.11 52.28
C PHE A 259 -17.25 32.45 51.92
N PHE A 260 -18.57 32.58 52.07
CA PHE A 260 -19.29 33.82 51.79
C PHE A 260 -18.95 34.94 52.79
N LEU A 261 -18.74 34.62 54.08
CA LEU A 261 -18.29 35.58 55.09
C LEU A 261 -16.85 36.03 54.87
N LYS A 262 -15.94 35.11 54.49
CA LYS A 262 -14.56 35.48 54.12
C LYS A 262 -14.50 36.30 52.84
N PHE A 263 -15.34 36.01 51.85
CA PHE A 263 -15.42 36.77 50.60
C PHE A 263 -15.99 38.18 50.84
N LYS A 264 -17.00 38.31 51.72
CA LYS A 264 -17.56 39.60 52.12
C LYS A 264 -16.56 40.46 52.93
N GLN A 265 -15.76 39.84 53.81
CA GLN A 265 -14.66 40.54 54.50
C GLN A 265 -13.51 40.94 53.57
N TRP A 266 -13.26 40.18 52.51
CA TRP A 266 -12.27 40.53 51.49
C TRP A 266 -12.70 41.71 50.63
N LEU A 267 -13.97 41.75 50.20
CA LEU A 267 -14.53 42.84 49.40
C LEU A 267 -14.55 44.18 50.13
N ASN A 268 -14.93 44.22 51.41
CA ASN A 268 -14.93 45.44 52.23
C ASN A 268 -13.52 45.98 52.57
N LYS A 269 -12.47 45.27 52.18
CA LYS A 269 -11.07 45.70 52.40
C LYS A 269 -10.46 46.33 51.14
N TRP A 270 -11.16 46.29 50.01
CA TRP A 270 -10.69 46.73 48.70
C TRP A 270 -11.65 47.70 47.97
N PHE A 271 -12.85 47.92 48.51
CA PHE A 271 -13.81 48.98 48.16
C PHE A 271 -14.32 49.61 49.44
#